data_AF-A0A222SK49-F1
#
_entry.id   AF-A0A222SK49-F1
#
_cell.length_a   1.000
_cell.length_b   1.000
_cell.length_c   1.000
_cell.angle_alpha   90.00
_cell.angle_beta   90.00
_cell.angle_gamma   90.00
#
_symmetry.space_group_name_H-M   'P 1'
#
loop_
_entity.id
_entity.type
_entity.pdbx_description
1 polymer ?
#
loop_
_entity_poly.entity_id
_entity_poly.type
_entity_poly.pdbx_seq_one_letter_code
_entity_poly.pdbx_strand_id
1 'polypeptide(L)'
;MVLRIVSGGQTGVDRAALDFALSKALPHGGWCPKGRRSEDGRIADCYRLVETPGRGYRQRTEWNVRDSDGTLVITGNPKRSGGTRYTLKIARKLGKPCIVVDPEDTGAPAEADRWLESNGIESLNVAGPRESTEPAIHERAMAFLEKLYRLR
;
A
#
# COMPACT_ATOMS: atom_id res chain seq x y z
N MET A 1 2.09 -18.73 5.99
CA MET A 1 2.74 -18.18 4.78
C MET A 1 3.40 -16.86 5.14
N VAL A 2 4.55 -16.50 4.55
CA VAL A 2 5.21 -15.22 4.84
C VAL A 2 4.74 -14.17 3.84
N LEU A 3 3.99 -13.17 4.31
CA LEU A 3 3.48 -12.08 3.48
C LEU A 3 4.60 -11.07 3.19
N ARG A 4 4.87 -10.81 1.91
CA ARG A 4 5.74 -9.69 1.48
C ARG A 4 4.90 -8.43 1.32
N ILE A 5 5.35 -7.32 1.92
CA ILE A 5 4.71 -6.02 1.76
C ILE A 5 5.36 -5.21 0.63
N VAL A 6 4.56 -4.75 -0.31
CA VAL A 6 4.98 -3.87 -1.41
C VAL A 6 4.31 -2.51 -1.23
N SER A 7 5.07 -1.42 -1.38
CA SER A 7 4.49 -0.08 -1.43
C SER A 7 5.39 0.92 -2.17
N GLY A 8 4.86 2.11 -2.44
CA GLY A 8 5.55 3.14 -3.23
C GLY A 8 6.28 4.22 -2.44
N GLY A 9 6.27 4.12 -1.12
CA GLY A 9 7.01 5.01 -0.22
C GLY A 9 6.56 6.47 -0.21
N GLN A 10 5.35 6.78 -0.65
CA GLN A 10 4.74 8.09 -0.36
C GLN A 10 4.44 8.21 1.15
N THR A 11 4.24 9.42 1.68
CA THR A 11 3.67 9.61 3.03
C THR A 11 2.29 8.95 3.16
N GLY A 12 1.75 8.91 4.38
CA GLY A 12 0.46 8.28 4.64
C GLY A 12 0.55 6.75 4.55
N VAL A 13 -0.38 6.14 3.81
CA VAL A 13 -0.53 4.68 3.76
C VAL A 13 0.70 3.96 3.25
N ASP A 14 1.36 4.51 2.22
CA ASP A 14 2.51 3.86 1.62
C ASP A 14 3.68 3.74 2.63
N ARG A 15 3.90 4.78 3.44
CA ARG A 15 4.92 4.80 4.49
C ARG A 15 4.53 3.90 5.66
N ALA A 16 3.27 3.95 6.09
CA ALA A 16 2.74 3.05 7.13
C ALA A 16 2.95 1.57 6.78
N ALA A 17 2.69 1.18 5.53
CA ALA A 17 2.92 -0.19 5.08
C ALA A 17 4.39 -0.63 5.24
N LEU A 18 5.33 0.24 4.87
CA LEU A 18 6.75 -0.03 4.97
C LEU A 18 7.24 -0.03 6.42
N ASP A 19 6.75 0.89 7.25
CA ASP A 19 7.07 0.96 8.67
C ASP A 19 6.55 -0.27 9.42
N PHE A 20 5.32 -0.70 9.12
CA PHE A 20 4.75 -1.94 9.63
C PHE A 20 5.59 -3.16 9.24
N ALA A 21 6.00 -3.25 7.98
CA ALA A 21 6.82 -4.38 7.54
C ALA A 21 8.19 -4.40 8.23
N LEU A 22 8.81 -3.23 8.46
CA LEU A 22 10.04 -3.12 9.24
C LEU A 22 9.82 -3.56 10.69
N SER A 23 8.74 -3.11 11.35
CA SER A 23 8.46 -3.41 12.75
C SER A 23 8.20 -4.91 13.00
N LYS A 24 7.67 -5.61 12.00
CA LYS A 24 7.42 -7.07 12.05
C LYS A 24 8.51 -7.91 11.40
N ALA A 25 9.61 -7.30 10.95
CA ALA A 25 10.67 -7.95 10.19
C ALA A 25 10.15 -8.73 8.95
N LEU A 26 9.07 -8.24 8.33
CA LEU A 26 8.51 -8.84 7.13
C LEU A 26 9.35 -8.44 5.90
N PRO A 27 9.46 -9.34 4.90
CA PRO A 27 10.01 -8.97 3.60
C PRO A 27 9.23 -7.77 3.04
N HIS A 28 9.94 -6.73 2.61
CA HIS A 28 9.30 -5.57 2.02
C HIS A 28 10.09 -4.97 0.85
N GLY A 29 9.42 -4.15 0.06
CA GLY A 29 10.03 -3.34 -0.97
C GLY A 29 8.99 -2.64 -1.84
N GLY A 30 9.32 -2.46 -3.11
CA GLY A 30 8.42 -1.87 -4.10
C GLY A 30 9.11 -0.82 -4.95
N TRP A 31 8.31 -0.20 -5.82
CA TRP A 31 8.75 0.78 -6.78
C TRP A 31 8.46 2.19 -6.27
N CYS A 32 9.48 3.05 -6.33
CA CYS A 32 9.37 4.48 -6.02
C CYS A 32 9.79 5.34 -7.24
N PRO A 33 9.41 6.63 -7.31
CA PRO A 33 9.81 7.48 -8.43
C PRO A 33 11.33 7.69 -8.46
N LYS A 34 11.88 7.94 -9.65
CA LYS A 34 13.29 8.34 -9.82
C LYS A 34 13.68 9.49 -8.87
N GLY A 35 14.81 9.34 -8.20
CA GLY A 35 15.29 10.18 -7.11
C GLY A 35 14.61 9.94 -5.77
N ARG A 36 13.95 8.78 -5.59
CA ARG A 36 13.23 8.37 -4.38
C ARG A 36 12.28 9.47 -3.87
N ARG A 37 11.45 10.04 -4.75
CA ARG A 37 10.61 11.21 -4.41
C ARG A 37 9.35 10.82 -3.64
N SER A 38 9.06 11.55 -2.57
CA SER A 38 7.79 11.62 -1.85
C SER A 38 7.37 13.09 -1.67
N GLU A 39 6.20 13.35 -1.09
CA GLU A 39 5.72 14.73 -0.87
C GLU A 39 6.51 15.49 0.19
N ASP A 40 7.10 14.77 1.14
CA ASP A 40 7.94 15.27 2.23
C ASP A 40 9.44 15.25 1.91
N GLY A 41 9.80 14.92 0.66
CA GLY A 41 11.19 14.98 0.19
C GLY A 41 11.69 13.64 -0.36
N ARG A 42 12.90 13.24 0.05
CA ARG A 42 13.53 11.99 -0.39
C ARG A 42 13.17 10.87 0.58
N ILE A 43 12.69 9.75 0.03
CA ILE A 43 12.36 8.54 0.78
C ILE A 43 13.64 7.95 1.39
N ALA A 44 13.61 7.71 2.71
CA ALA A 44 14.74 7.16 3.47
C ALA A 44 15.27 5.83 2.92
N ASP A 45 16.56 5.58 3.10
CA ASP A 45 17.26 4.41 2.55
C ASP A 45 16.99 3.10 3.32
N CYS A 46 16.39 3.18 4.50
CA CYS A 46 15.95 2.00 5.25
C CYS A 46 14.89 1.18 4.50
N TYR A 47 14.14 1.81 3.59
CA TYR A 47 13.14 1.13 2.76
C TYR A 47 13.77 0.52 1.52
N ARG A 48 13.59 -0.80 1.33
CA ARG A 48 14.11 -1.58 0.19
C ARG A 48 13.35 -1.32 -1.14
N LEU A 49 13.26 -0.04 -1.51
CA LEU A 49 12.58 0.42 -2.72
C LEU A 49 13.55 0.51 -3.90
N VAL A 50 13.03 0.17 -5.08
CA VAL A 50 13.72 0.31 -6.36
C VAL A 50 13.15 1.51 -7.11
N GLU A 51 13.99 2.32 -7.73
CA GLU A 51 13.54 3.46 -8.51
C GLU A 51 12.97 3.02 -9.87
N THR A 52 11.83 3.58 -10.26
CA THR A 52 11.37 3.54 -11.63
C THR A 52 12.19 4.49 -12.51
N PRO A 53 12.26 4.30 -13.84
CA PRO A 53 12.96 5.24 -14.74
C PRO A 53 12.42 6.67 -14.71
N GLY A 54 11.12 6.86 -14.47
CA GLY A 54 10.45 8.14 -14.43
C GLY A 54 10.33 8.75 -13.03
N ARG A 55 10.29 10.09 -12.96
CA ARG A 55 10.07 10.84 -11.70
C ARG A 55 8.59 10.97 -11.31
N GLY A 56 7.67 10.45 -12.12
CA GLY A 56 6.23 10.60 -11.94
C GLY A 56 5.62 9.46 -11.11
N TYR A 57 4.64 9.78 -10.25
CA TYR A 57 4.00 8.80 -9.38
C TYR A 57 3.20 7.72 -10.12
N ARG A 58 2.70 8.02 -11.33
CA ARG A 58 1.86 7.07 -12.08
C ARG A 58 2.61 5.79 -12.46
N GLN A 59 3.88 5.90 -12.85
CA GLN A 59 4.67 4.72 -13.24
C GLN A 59 4.90 3.78 -12.06
N ARG A 60 5.36 4.31 -10.92
CA ARG A 60 5.58 3.50 -9.72
C ARG A 60 4.30 2.87 -9.19
N THR A 61 3.17 3.59 -9.24
CA THR A 61 1.88 3.04 -8.82
C THR A 61 1.46 1.89 -9.71
N GLU A 62 1.63 2.02 -11.03
CA GLU A 62 1.30 0.94 -11.97
C GLU A 62 2.18 -0.29 -11.77
N TRP A 63 3.49 -0.10 -11.54
CA TRP A 63 4.41 -1.21 -11.34
C TRP A 63 4.19 -1.93 -10.00
N ASN A 64 3.85 -1.21 -8.93
CA ASN A 64 3.48 -1.84 -7.66
C ASN A 64 2.22 -2.71 -7.77
N VAL A 65 1.22 -2.26 -8.55
CA VAL A 65 0.02 -3.07 -8.81
C VAL A 65 0.35 -4.28 -9.70
N ARG A 66 1.17 -4.07 -10.75
CA ARG A 66 1.55 -5.12 -11.70
C ARG A 66 2.35 -6.25 -11.03
N ASP A 67 3.33 -5.87 -10.20
CA ASP A 67 4.34 -6.79 -9.63
C ASP A 67 3.97 -7.31 -8.24
N SER A 68 2.69 -7.21 -7.88
CA SER A 68 2.12 -7.80 -6.66
C SER A 68 0.98 -8.74 -7.01
N ASP A 69 0.64 -9.66 -6.11
CA ASP A 69 -0.45 -10.61 -6.31
C ASP A 69 -1.80 -9.92 -6.14
N GLY A 70 -1.88 -8.95 -5.23
CA GLY A 70 -3.07 -8.18 -4.97
C GLY A 70 -2.76 -6.80 -4.40
N THR A 71 -3.76 -5.92 -4.43
CA THR A 71 -3.66 -4.57 -3.85
C THR A 71 -4.71 -4.34 -2.76
N LEU A 72 -4.25 -4.06 -1.55
CA LEU A 72 -5.06 -3.54 -0.45
C LEU A 72 -4.99 -2.01 -0.47
N VAL A 73 -6.13 -1.36 -0.66
CA VAL A 73 -6.26 0.09 -0.58
C VAL A 73 -6.89 0.49 0.74
N ILE A 74 -6.16 1.22 1.58
CA ILE A 74 -6.65 1.71 2.88
C ILE A 74 -7.01 3.20 2.73
N THR A 75 -8.26 3.58 3.03
CA THR A 75 -8.71 4.98 3.01
C THR A 75 -10.12 5.11 3.60
N GLY A 76 -10.39 6.17 4.35
CA GLY A 76 -11.76 6.52 4.75
C GLY A 76 -12.57 7.15 3.62
N ASN A 77 -11.94 7.56 2.51
CA ASN A 77 -12.65 8.09 1.35
C ASN A 77 -11.91 7.86 0.01
N PRO A 78 -12.22 6.78 -0.73
CA PRO A 78 -11.54 6.45 -1.97
C PRO A 78 -11.75 7.48 -3.10
N LYS A 79 -12.77 8.35 -2.99
CA LYS A 79 -13.05 9.39 -4.00
C LYS A 79 -12.17 10.62 -3.82
N ARG A 80 -11.62 10.88 -2.63
CA ARG A 80 -10.84 12.11 -2.34
C ARG A 80 -9.42 12.09 -2.93
N SER A 81 -8.81 10.92 -3.06
CA SER A 81 -7.42 10.80 -3.54
C SER A 81 -7.31 10.43 -5.02
N GLY A 82 -6.71 11.31 -5.82
CA GLY A 82 -6.41 11.04 -7.23
C GLY A 82 -5.48 9.84 -7.43
N GLY A 83 -4.50 9.66 -6.52
CA GLY A 83 -3.61 8.50 -6.51
C GLY A 83 -4.38 7.21 -6.25
N THR A 84 -5.28 7.22 -5.26
CA THR A 84 -6.14 6.08 -4.95
C THR A 84 -7.01 5.68 -6.14
N ARG A 85 -7.70 6.64 -6.77
CA ARG A 85 -8.49 6.37 -7.98
C ARG A 85 -7.64 5.79 -9.11
N TYR A 86 -6.40 6.25 -9.25
CA TYR A 86 -5.47 5.70 -10.24
C TYR A 86 -5.08 4.26 -9.93
N THR A 87 -4.75 3.93 -8.68
CA THR A 87 -4.46 2.56 -8.23
C THR A 87 -5.62 1.61 -8.58
N LEU A 88 -6.86 2.00 -8.24
CA LEU A 88 -8.05 1.19 -8.54
C LEU A 88 -8.27 1.01 -10.04
N LYS A 89 -8.04 2.07 -10.84
CA LYS A 89 -8.11 2.00 -12.29
C LYS A 89 -7.11 1.00 -12.85
N ILE A 90 -5.87 1.01 -12.36
CA ILE A 90 -4.82 0.11 -12.85
C ILE A 90 -5.08 -1.33 -12.42
N ALA A 91 -5.48 -1.57 -11.16
CA ALA A 91 -5.79 -2.92 -10.70
C ALA A 91 -6.89 -3.56 -11.56
N ARG A 92 -7.96 -2.82 -11.84
CA ARG A 92 -9.01 -3.24 -12.78
C ARG A 92 -8.46 -3.49 -14.18
N LYS A 93 -7.65 -2.58 -14.73
CA LYS A 93 -7.08 -2.70 -16.08
C LYS A 93 -6.19 -3.94 -16.22
N LEU A 94 -5.45 -4.29 -15.19
CA LEU A 94 -4.52 -5.43 -15.18
C LEU A 94 -5.15 -6.74 -14.71
N GLY A 95 -6.45 -6.74 -14.34
CA GLY A 95 -7.12 -7.92 -13.80
C GLY A 95 -6.54 -8.40 -12.46
N LYS A 96 -5.92 -7.49 -11.69
CA LYS A 96 -5.31 -7.82 -10.39
C LYS A 96 -6.35 -7.74 -9.27
N PRO A 97 -6.42 -8.73 -8.36
CA PRO A 97 -7.22 -8.65 -7.15
C PRO A 97 -6.99 -7.32 -6.42
N CYS A 98 -8.07 -6.66 -6.03
CA CYS A 98 -8.00 -5.41 -5.30
C CYS A 98 -9.17 -5.30 -4.33
N ILE A 99 -8.88 -4.92 -3.09
CA ILE A 99 -9.88 -4.61 -2.06
C ILE A 99 -9.65 -3.18 -1.55
N VAL A 100 -10.74 -2.49 -1.21
CA VAL A 100 -10.72 -1.16 -0.58
C VAL A 100 -11.32 -1.29 0.79
N VAL A 101 -10.62 -0.82 1.81
CA VAL A 101 -11.05 -0.88 3.20
C VAL A 101 -11.01 0.50 3.84
N ASP A 102 -11.99 0.76 4.69
CA ASP A 102 -11.95 1.86 5.63
C ASP A 102 -11.19 1.41 6.89
N PRO A 103 -10.09 2.06 7.30
CA PRO A 103 -9.36 1.66 8.50
C PRO A 103 -10.17 1.83 9.80
N GLU A 104 -11.27 2.58 9.79
CA GLU A 104 -12.17 2.75 10.94
C GLU A 104 -13.25 1.68 11.02
N ASP A 105 -13.48 0.92 9.95
CA ASP A 105 -14.41 -0.20 9.96
C ASP A 105 -13.81 -1.38 10.74
N THR A 106 -14.48 -1.75 11.84
CA THR A 106 -14.07 -2.86 12.71
C THR A 106 -14.18 -4.24 12.05
N GLY A 107 -15.02 -4.41 11.01
CA GLY A 107 -15.14 -5.65 10.26
C GLY A 107 -14.12 -5.81 9.14
N ALA A 108 -13.54 -4.70 8.67
CA ALA A 108 -12.66 -4.68 7.51
C ALA A 108 -11.38 -5.52 7.65
N PRO A 109 -10.72 -5.68 8.82
CA PRO A 109 -9.58 -6.58 8.95
C PRO A 109 -9.93 -8.04 8.64
N ALA A 110 -11.07 -8.54 9.13
CA ALA A 110 -11.51 -9.91 8.86
C ALA A 110 -11.93 -10.11 7.39
N GLU A 111 -12.48 -9.07 6.75
CA GLU A 111 -12.76 -9.09 5.32
C GLU A 111 -11.47 -9.13 4.49
N ALA A 112 -10.50 -8.27 4.81
CA ALA A 112 -9.20 -8.25 4.15
C ALA A 112 -8.45 -9.58 4.31
N ASP A 113 -8.51 -10.19 5.49
CA ASP A 113 -7.91 -11.48 5.79
C ASP A 113 -8.45 -12.60 4.87
N ARG A 114 -9.78 -12.76 4.82
CA ARG A 114 -10.46 -13.70 3.92
C ARG A 114 -10.15 -13.42 2.45
N TRP A 115 -10.11 -12.15 2.07
CA TRP A 115 -9.77 -11.76 0.71
C TRP A 115 -8.33 -12.17 0.34
N LEU A 116 -7.37 -11.98 1.24
CA LEU A 116 -5.98 -12.41 1.01
C LEU A 116 -5.89 -13.93 0.85
N GLU A 117 -6.59 -14.70 1.69
CA GLU A 117 -6.61 -16.18 1.59
C GLU A 117 -7.24 -16.66 0.30
N SER A 118 -8.42 -16.14 -0.03
CA SER A 118 -9.21 -16.56 -1.19
C SER A 118 -8.51 -16.27 -2.53
N ASN A 119 -7.60 -15.29 -2.53
CA ASN A 119 -6.82 -14.91 -3.72
C ASN A 119 -5.37 -15.43 -3.67
N GLY A 120 -4.97 -16.18 -2.64
CA GLY A 120 -3.61 -16.72 -2.52
C GLY A 120 -2.53 -15.64 -2.51
N ILE A 121 -2.77 -14.52 -1.82
CA ILE A 121 -1.89 -13.34 -1.86
C ILE A 121 -0.63 -13.59 -1.02
N GLU A 122 0.55 -13.62 -1.67
CA GLU A 122 1.85 -13.74 -1.01
C GLU A 122 2.64 -12.41 -1.05
N SER A 123 2.49 -11.64 -2.14
CA SER A 123 3.02 -10.29 -2.31
C SER A 123 1.87 -9.28 -2.34
N LEU A 124 1.72 -8.53 -1.24
CA LEU A 124 0.64 -7.56 -1.06
C LEU A 124 1.12 -6.13 -1.31
N ASN A 125 0.59 -5.50 -2.36
CA ASN A 125 0.70 -4.05 -2.51
C ASN A 125 -0.26 -3.35 -1.54
N VAL A 126 0.26 -2.50 -0.67
CA VAL A 126 -0.54 -1.65 0.21
C VAL A 126 -0.43 -0.20 -0.27
N ALA A 127 -1.59 0.40 -0.55
CA ALA A 127 -1.67 1.73 -1.14
C ALA A 127 -2.79 2.55 -0.51
N GLY A 128 -2.71 3.87 -0.63
CA GLY A 128 -3.76 4.77 -0.15
C GLY A 128 -3.41 6.23 -0.36
N PRO A 129 -4.16 7.16 0.27
CA PRO A 129 -3.83 8.57 0.22
C PRO A 129 -2.52 8.85 0.97
N ARG A 130 -1.89 9.92 0.52
CA ARG A 130 -0.79 10.59 1.22
C ARG A 130 -1.32 11.39 2.40
N GLU A 131 -0.44 11.68 3.35
CA GLU A 131 -0.79 12.33 4.62
C GLU A 131 -1.48 13.69 4.39
N SER A 132 -0.99 14.49 3.46
CA SER A 132 -1.61 15.78 3.11
C SER A 132 -3.04 15.69 2.55
N THR A 133 -3.46 14.52 2.06
CA THR A 133 -4.81 14.31 1.49
C THR A 133 -5.79 13.75 2.51
N GLU A 134 -5.31 12.96 3.46
CA GLU A 134 -6.12 12.39 4.53
C GLU A 134 -5.28 12.38 5.82
N PRO A 135 -5.38 13.42 6.66
CA PRO A 135 -4.60 13.51 7.89
C PRO A 135 -4.82 12.31 8.82
N ALA A 136 -3.77 11.93 9.55
CA ALA A 136 -3.69 10.76 10.42
C ALA A 136 -3.92 9.42 9.68
N ILE A 137 -3.82 9.38 8.35
CA ILE A 137 -3.98 8.11 7.62
C ILE A 137 -2.81 7.17 7.83
N HIS A 138 -1.59 7.68 8.06
CA HIS A 138 -0.45 6.83 8.44
C HIS A 138 -0.77 6.01 9.70
N GLU A 139 -1.18 6.67 10.79
CA GLU A 139 -1.46 6.03 12.08
C GLU A 139 -2.64 5.04 11.97
N ARG A 140 -3.71 5.42 11.26
CA ARG A 140 -4.87 4.55 11.04
C ARG A 140 -4.51 3.34 10.19
N ALA A 141 -3.67 3.50 9.16
CA ALA A 141 -3.20 2.39 8.35
C ALA A 141 -2.28 1.44 9.16
N MET A 142 -1.38 1.97 9.99
CA MET A 142 -0.58 1.16 10.93
C MET A 142 -1.47 0.32 11.84
N ALA A 143 -2.47 0.95 12.49
CA ALA A 143 -3.39 0.25 13.37
C ALA A 143 -4.22 -0.82 12.64
N PHE A 144 -4.64 -0.55 11.40
CA PHE A 144 -5.33 -1.52 10.56
C PHE A 144 -4.44 -2.74 10.25
N LEU A 145 -3.20 -2.51 9.82
CA LEU A 145 -2.25 -3.58 9.48
C LEU A 145 -1.89 -4.43 10.70
N GLU A 146 -1.76 -3.83 11.88
CA GLU A 146 -1.57 -4.55 13.15
C GLU A 146 -2.74 -5.48 13.48
N LYS A 147 -3.99 -5.01 13.27
CA LYS A 147 -5.18 -5.85 13.48
C LYS A 147 -5.22 -7.00 12.47
N LEU A 148 -5.00 -6.71 11.19
CA LEU A 148 -4.97 -7.70 10.13
C LEU A 148 -3.90 -8.78 10.39
N TYR A 149 -2.71 -8.36 10.82
CA TYR A 149 -1.60 -9.28 11.11
C TYR A 149 -1.88 -10.22 12.28
N ARG A 150 -2.68 -9.81 13.27
CA ARG A 150 -3.04 -10.68 14.41
C ARG A 150 -4.05 -11.77 14.06
N LEU A 151 -4.72 -11.67 12.92
CA LEU A 151 -5.64 -12.69 12.43
C LEU A 151 -4.91 -13.83 11.70
N ARG A 152 -3.63 -13.64 11.41
CA ARG A 152 -2.79 -14.51 10.56
C ARG A 152 -1.91 -15.46 11.35
#